data_AF-A0A421JRE0-F1
#
_entry.id   AF-A0A421JRE0-F1
#
_cell.length_a   1.000
_cell.length_b   1.000
_cell.length_c   1.000
_cell.angle_alpha   90.00
_cell.angle_beta   90.00
_cell.angle_gamma   90.00
#
_symmetry.space_group_name_H-M   'P 1'
#
loop_
_entity.id
_entity.type
_entity.pdbx_description
1 polymer ?
#
loop_
_entity_poly.entity_id
_entity_poly.type
_entity_poly.pdbx_seq_one_letter_code
_entity_poly.pdbx_strand_id
1 'polypeptide(L)'
;MNNYRAHVSYNRTKIIIPSQLETLLQSDSSKKNHLVSLGADFVKLTSYQRFRELLNIDGSFLKTVVSDISSFIKREMSDGSETCERFALFLTSNSSIFEQEEMLTKTTRQIRLKDWVYMIIGYLLHSYSEHEAHNCLDYLIKIYLNSRKDQLLNSSGSIDLTDTRDKFVLDTFNQYINEVPIKYELLFGKNPGKHISFHEDLGYRKVFLPELPMLKDRELLVTALMHKEFYRIILDPRHDFAQTMVRAGYDLNPKEYQIIRKRMSFLDGLGDFFLAHETTKIIFELHKDGLQLNNGAYKLLRTMLATNTFMTKLAIAYNLHVGLDDPIVNERVANEWIPCISLGKEMKKSNRIYEEEFLGDFFEAYIAALLIEQPEVAKTFIKDIYGRLLKVITETLPPDLTYNSWSTNVLGRNIHSSSAKVVI
;
A
#
# COMPACT_ATOMS: atom_id res chain seq x y z
N MET A 1 -14.94 -14.20 -58.13
CA MET A 1 -14.03 -13.47 -57.23
C MET A 1 -14.70 -13.33 -55.87
N ASN A 2 -14.47 -14.28 -54.97
CA ASN A 2 -14.94 -14.21 -53.58
C ASN A 2 -13.70 -14.03 -52.71
N ASN A 3 -13.48 -12.80 -52.25
CA ASN A 3 -12.41 -12.48 -51.31
C ASN A 3 -12.80 -12.97 -49.92
N TYR A 4 -12.41 -14.20 -49.60
CA TYR A 4 -12.33 -14.70 -48.23
C TYR A 4 -11.26 -13.88 -47.48
N ARG A 5 -11.68 -12.84 -46.74
CA ARG A 5 -10.85 -12.31 -45.65
C ARG A 5 -10.94 -13.31 -44.51
N ALA A 6 -9.81 -13.96 -44.21
CA ALA A 6 -9.70 -14.82 -43.06
C ALA A 6 -10.06 -14.04 -41.79
N HIS A 7 -11.06 -14.52 -41.04
CA HIS A 7 -11.26 -14.13 -39.65
C HIS A 7 -10.04 -14.60 -38.86
N VAL A 8 -9.06 -13.71 -38.68
CA VAL A 8 -7.96 -13.92 -37.74
C VAL A 8 -8.54 -13.85 -36.34
N SER A 9 -8.74 -15.02 -35.75
CA SER A 9 -9.03 -15.17 -34.32
C SER A 9 -7.77 -14.75 -33.54
N TYR A 10 -7.79 -13.56 -32.93
CA TYR A 10 -6.71 -13.05 -32.06
C TYR A 10 -6.56 -13.80 -30.72
N ASN A 11 -7.24 -14.94 -30.54
CA ASN A 11 -7.24 -15.69 -29.28
C ASN A 11 -6.03 -16.62 -29.04
N ARG A 12 -4.99 -16.60 -29.89
CA ARG A 12 -3.81 -17.45 -29.74
C ARG A 12 -2.50 -16.74 -30.10
N THR A 13 -2.19 -15.62 -29.45
CA THR A 13 -0.85 -15.05 -29.52
C THR A 13 0.14 -16.04 -28.88
N LYS A 14 1.03 -16.64 -29.69
CA LYS A 14 2.12 -17.47 -29.17
C LYS A 14 3.15 -16.55 -28.53
N ILE A 15 3.15 -16.46 -27.21
CA ILE A 15 4.08 -15.62 -26.45
C ILE A 15 5.45 -16.29 -26.42
N ILE A 16 6.49 -15.52 -26.74
CA ILE A 16 7.89 -15.94 -26.60
C ILE A 16 8.36 -15.45 -25.23
N ILE A 17 8.94 -16.34 -24.43
CA ILE A 17 9.37 -16.05 -23.07
C ILE A 17 10.82 -16.53 -22.83
N PRO A 18 11.55 -15.99 -21.86
CA PRO A 18 12.86 -16.51 -21.48
C PRO A 18 12.78 -17.99 -21.11
N SER A 19 13.73 -18.79 -21.57
CA SER A 19 13.77 -20.23 -21.27
C SER A 19 13.81 -20.52 -19.76
N GLN A 20 14.56 -19.70 -19.01
CA GLN A 20 14.62 -19.77 -17.55
C GLN A 20 13.24 -19.53 -16.91
N LEU A 21 12.47 -18.56 -17.42
CA LEU A 21 11.10 -18.31 -16.97
C LEU A 21 10.18 -19.50 -17.29
N GLU A 22 10.29 -20.11 -18.47
CA GLU A 22 9.52 -21.32 -18.79
C GLU A 22 9.86 -22.48 -17.83
N THR A 23 11.14 -22.71 -17.54
CA THR A 23 11.58 -23.70 -16.56
C THR A 23 11.04 -23.40 -15.15
N LEU A 24 11.08 -22.14 -14.72
CA LEU A 24 10.52 -21.70 -13.44
C LEU A 24 9.02 -21.98 -13.38
N LEU A 25 8.26 -21.66 -14.44
CA LEU A 25 6.83 -21.92 -14.51
C LEU A 25 6.51 -23.42 -14.55
N GLN A 26 7.36 -24.23 -15.18
CA GLN A 26 7.25 -25.69 -15.19
C GLN A 26 7.46 -26.33 -13.82
N SER A 27 8.36 -25.77 -13.02
CA SER A 27 8.66 -26.30 -11.69
C SER A 27 7.51 -26.18 -10.69
N ASP A 28 6.71 -25.11 -10.74
CA ASP A 28 5.58 -24.91 -9.82
C ASP A 28 4.52 -23.95 -10.40
N SER A 29 3.25 -24.36 -10.33
CA SER A 29 2.09 -23.55 -10.69
C SER A 29 1.89 -22.31 -9.79
N SER A 30 2.37 -22.35 -8.54
CA SER A 30 2.28 -21.25 -7.57
C SER A 30 3.15 -20.05 -7.97
N LYS A 31 4.32 -20.32 -8.59
CA LYS A 31 5.26 -19.30 -9.07
C LYS A 31 4.64 -18.36 -10.10
N LYS A 32 3.75 -18.87 -10.97
CA LYS A 32 2.98 -18.03 -11.89
C LYS A 32 2.17 -16.98 -11.12
N ASN A 33 1.41 -17.42 -10.13
CA ASN A 33 0.55 -16.52 -9.34
C ASN A 33 1.38 -15.51 -8.55
N HIS A 34 2.53 -15.94 -8.05
CA HIS A 34 3.47 -15.07 -7.36
C HIS A 34 4.03 -13.98 -8.28
N LEU A 35 4.60 -14.34 -9.43
CA LEU A 35 5.18 -13.36 -10.36
C LEU A 35 4.14 -12.35 -10.86
N VAL A 36 2.92 -12.81 -11.16
CA VAL A 36 1.80 -11.92 -11.51
C VAL A 36 1.46 -10.97 -10.37
N SER A 37 1.43 -11.47 -9.13
CA SER A 37 1.15 -10.67 -7.95
C SER A 37 2.23 -9.62 -7.70
N LEU A 38 3.50 -10.02 -7.76
CA LEU A 38 4.66 -9.16 -7.53
C LEU A 38 4.70 -8.02 -8.54
N GLY A 39 4.57 -8.35 -9.84
CA GLY A 39 4.54 -7.32 -10.88
C GLY A 39 3.32 -6.40 -10.78
N ALA A 40 2.14 -6.92 -10.42
CA ALA A 40 0.96 -6.09 -10.24
C ALA A 40 1.10 -5.11 -9.06
N ASP A 41 1.67 -5.56 -7.94
CA ASP A 41 1.88 -4.71 -6.77
C ASP A 41 2.97 -3.65 -7.06
N PHE A 42 4.05 -4.01 -7.76
CA PHE A 42 5.09 -3.07 -8.20
C PHE A 42 4.55 -1.98 -9.13
N VAL A 43 3.73 -2.36 -10.12
CA VAL A 43 3.10 -1.41 -11.05
C VAL A 43 2.24 -0.41 -10.28
N LYS A 44 1.44 -0.87 -9.31
CA LYS A 44 0.60 0.00 -8.48
C LYS A 44 1.43 0.96 -7.64
N LEU A 45 2.38 0.44 -6.86
CA LEU A 45 3.24 1.21 -5.97
C LEU A 45 3.99 2.29 -6.75
N THR A 46 4.70 1.90 -7.80
CA THR A 46 5.58 2.80 -8.54
C THR A 46 4.77 3.80 -9.36
N SER A 47 3.62 3.40 -9.91
CA SER A 47 2.72 4.36 -10.58
C SER A 47 2.17 5.37 -9.58
N TYR A 48 1.75 4.93 -8.39
CA TYR A 48 1.25 5.82 -7.34
C TYR A 48 2.30 6.86 -6.91
N GLN A 49 3.57 6.46 -6.81
CA GLN A 49 4.70 7.36 -6.56
C GLN A 49 4.93 8.34 -7.71
N ARG A 50 5.00 7.86 -8.96
CA ARG A 50 5.29 8.68 -10.15
C ARG A 50 4.22 9.72 -10.45
N PHE A 51 2.97 9.41 -10.13
CA PHE A 51 1.83 10.31 -10.34
C PHE A 51 1.49 11.16 -9.10
N ARG A 52 2.37 11.23 -8.09
CA ARG A 52 2.17 12.06 -6.88
C ARG A 52 1.76 13.49 -7.20
N GLU A 53 2.33 14.11 -8.24
CA GLU A 53 1.99 15.49 -8.64
C GLU A 53 0.51 15.68 -9.01
N LEU A 54 -0.20 14.60 -9.38
CA LEU A 54 -1.65 14.66 -9.65
C LEU A 54 -2.51 14.88 -8.41
N LEU A 55 -1.94 14.74 -7.20
CA LEU A 55 -2.63 15.08 -5.94
C LEU A 55 -3.06 16.55 -5.90
N ASN A 56 -2.30 17.43 -6.56
CA ASN A 56 -2.57 18.87 -6.64
C ASN A 56 -3.80 19.19 -7.51
N ILE A 57 -4.30 18.21 -8.28
CA ILE A 57 -5.48 18.35 -9.15
C ILE A 57 -6.69 17.72 -8.46
N ASP A 58 -6.61 16.42 -8.16
CA ASP A 58 -7.64 15.72 -7.36
C ASP A 58 -7.11 14.39 -6.79
N GLY A 59 -7.19 14.21 -5.46
CA GLY A 59 -6.73 12.98 -4.80
C GLY A 59 -7.49 11.71 -5.23
N SER A 60 -8.75 11.85 -5.66
CA SER A 60 -9.53 10.74 -6.24
C SER A 60 -8.98 10.32 -7.61
N PHE A 61 -8.40 11.27 -8.34
CA PHE A 61 -7.85 11.06 -9.67
C PHE A 61 -6.58 10.21 -9.62
N LEU A 62 -5.72 10.34 -8.60
CA LEU A 62 -4.53 9.48 -8.47
C LEU A 62 -4.88 8.00 -8.32
N LYS A 63 -5.78 7.65 -7.38
CA LYS A 63 -6.27 6.27 -7.22
C LYS A 63 -7.00 5.79 -8.47
N THR A 64 -7.71 6.70 -9.16
CA THR A 64 -8.36 6.42 -10.44
C THR A 64 -7.36 6.15 -11.56
N VAL A 65 -6.27 6.90 -11.68
CA VAL A 65 -5.21 6.68 -12.69
C VAL A 65 -4.48 5.37 -12.43
N VAL A 66 -4.12 5.07 -11.18
CA VAL A 66 -3.48 3.78 -10.85
C VAL A 66 -4.42 2.59 -11.08
N SER A 67 -5.70 2.74 -10.72
CA SER A 67 -6.74 1.75 -11.02
C SER A 67 -7.01 1.65 -12.52
N ASP A 68 -6.95 2.76 -13.25
CA ASP A 68 -7.18 2.82 -14.68
C ASP A 68 -6.01 2.22 -15.45
N ILE A 69 -4.74 2.43 -15.07
CA ILE A 69 -3.59 1.70 -15.62
C ILE A 69 -3.79 0.19 -15.42
N SER A 70 -4.14 -0.21 -14.20
CA SER A 70 -4.39 -1.63 -13.86
C SER A 70 -5.57 -2.23 -14.64
N SER A 71 -6.59 -1.42 -14.93
CA SER A 71 -7.81 -1.80 -15.65
C SER A 71 -7.69 -1.65 -17.16
N PHE A 72 -6.81 -0.79 -17.63
CA PHE A 72 -6.46 -0.54 -19.02
C PHE A 72 -5.73 -1.76 -19.59
N ILE A 73 -4.75 -2.28 -18.84
CA ILE A 73 -4.12 -3.58 -19.14
C ILE A 73 -5.15 -4.71 -19.25
N LYS A 74 -6.27 -4.63 -18.50
CA LYS A 74 -7.37 -5.61 -18.59
C LYS A 74 -8.30 -5.38 -19.78
N ARG A 75 -8.55 -4.12 -20.17
CA ARG A 75 -9.57 -3.71 -21.16
C ARG A 75 -9.03 -3.70 -22.60
N GLU A 76 -7.92 -3.01 -22.85
CA GLU A 76 -7.37 -2.82 -24.21
C GLU A 76 -6.77 -4.09 -24.82
N MET A 77 -6.59 -5.14 -24.03
CA MET A 77 -6.06 -6.42 -24.51
C MET A 77 -7.16 -7.42 -24.92
N SER A 78 -8.42 -6.97 -24.96
CA SER A 78 -9.58 -7.73 -25.44
C SER A 78 -9.85 -7.53 -26.93
N ASP A 79 -9.42 -6.38 -27.45
CA ASP A 79 -9.64 -5.95 -28.84
C ASP A 79 -8.30 -5.92 -29.58
N GLY A 80 -8.31 -6.29 -30.85
CA GLY A 80 -7.15 -6.19 -31.76
C GLY A 80 -6.82 -4.75 -32.13
N SER A 81 -6.76 -3.84 -31.16
CA SER A 81 -6.45 -2.43 -31.33
C SER A 81 -4.95 -2.21 -31.58
N GLU A 82 -4.58 -1.07 -32.15
CA GLU A 82 -3.18 -0.66 -32.31
C GLU A 82 -2.44 -0.63 -30.95
N THR A 83 -3.14 -0.30 -29.87
CA THR A 83 -2.65 -0.37 -28.49
C THR A 83 -2.27 -1.81 -28.09
N CYS A 84 -3.11 -2.79 -28.44
CA CYS A 84 -2.86 -4.22 -28.20
C CYS A 84 -1.63 -4.71 -29.00
N GLU A 85 -1.47 -4.29 -30.25
CA GLU A 85 -0.29 -4.59 -31.07
C GLU A 85 0.98 -3.95 -30.50
N ARG A 86 0.92 -2.69 -30.05
CA ARG A 86 2.06 -2.01 -29.38
C ARG A 86 2.45 -2.69 -28.08
N PHE A 87 1.47 -3.22 -27.32
CA PHE A 87 1.73 -4.05 -26.15
C PHE A 87 2.38 -5.38 -26.52
N ALA A 88 1.88 -6.08 -27.53
CA ALA A 88 2.45 -7.33 -27.99
C ALA A 88 3.88 -7.14 -28.53
N LEU A 89 4.14 -6.02 -29.22
CA LEU A 89 5.47 -5.62 -29.66
C LEU A 89 6.36 -5.31 -28.45
N PHE A 90 5.97 -4.42 -27.54
CA PHE A 90 6.73 -4.14 -26.32
C PHE A 90 7.13 -5.41 -25.54
N LEU A 91 6.19 -6.33 -25.40
CA LEU A 91 6.38 -7.59 -24.68
C LEU A 91 7.29 -8.57 -25.41
N THR A 92 7.54 -8.39 -26.71
CA THR A 92 8.46 -9.20 -27.52
C THR A 92 9.74 -8.46 -27.90
N SER A 93 9.76 -7.13 -27.77
CA SER A 93 10.83 -6.22 -28.20
C SER A 93 11.52 -5.49 -27.05
N ASN A 94 11.32 -5.92 -25.79
CA ASN A 94 12.11 -5.47 -24.64
C ASN A 94 13.55 -5.95 -24.79
N SER A 95 14.27 -5.29 -25.70
CA SER A 95 15.51 -5.77 -26.28
C SER A 95 16.59 -5.90 -25.22
N SER A 96 16.63 -5.03 -24.21
CA SER A 96 17.63 -5.12 -23.12
C SER A 96 17.53 -6.39 -22.26
N ILE A 97 16.33 -6.93 -22.06
CA ILE A 97 16.09 -8.13 -21.23
C ILE A 97 16.34 -9.38 -22.07
N PHE A 98 15.90 -9.35 -23.33
CA PHE A 98 16.07 -10.46 -24.27
C PHE A 98 17.48 -10.53 -24.88
N GLU A 99 18.25 -9.44 -24.86
CA GLU A 99 19.66 -9.40 -25.28
C GLU A 99 20.57 -10.10 -24.26
N GLN A 100 20.19 -10.11 -22.98
CA GLN A 100 20.94 -10.79 -21.91
C GLN A 100 20.55 -12.28 -21.75
N GLU A 101 19.40 -12.69 -22.27
CA GLU A 101 18.91 -14.07 -22.18
C GLU A 101 19.41 -14.91 -23.38
N GLU A 102 20.24 -15.92 -23.11
CA GLU A 102 20.86 -16.76 -24.15
C GLU A 102 19.85 -17.55 -25.00
N MET A 103 18.65 -17.84 -24.48
CA MET A 103 17.62 -18.61 -25.19
C MET A 103 16.20 -18.17 -24.88
N LEU A 104 15.48 -17.76 -25.93
CA LEU A 104 14.04 -17.51 -25.92
C LEU A 104 13.28 -18.75 -26.41
N THR A 105 12.19 -19.09 -25.72
CA THR A 105 11.36 -20.25 -26.07
C THR A 105 9.90 -19.87 -26.27
N LYS A 106 9.18 -20.65 -27.08
CA LYS A 106 7.73 -20.52 -27.21
C LYS A 106 7.10 -21.19 -26.00
N THR A 107 6.33 -20.44 -25.23
CA THR A 107 5.59 -21.05 -24.12
C THR A 107 4.54 -22.01 -24.68
N THR A 108 4.45 -23.19 -24.08
CA THR A 108 3.36 -24.15 -24.36
C THR A 108 2.10 -23.83 -23.57
N ARG A 109 2.20 -22.89 -22.62
CA ARG A 109 1.14 -22.53 -21.68
C ARG A 109 0.24 -21.45 -22.24
N GLN A 110 -1.05 -21.54 -21.93
CA GLN A 110 -1.97 -20.45 -22.21
C GLN A 110 -1.82 -19.37 -21.14
N ILE A 111 -1.10 -18.30 -21.50
CA ILE A 111 -0.88 -17.13 -20.64
C ILE A 111 -1.68 -15.97 -21.23
N ARG A 112 -2.56 -15.36 -20.43
CA ARG A 112 -3.27 -14.16 -20.86
C ARG A 112 -2.27 -13.00 -20.91
N LEU A 113 -2.36 -12.13 -21.91
CA LEU A 113 -1.41 -11.02 -22.07
C LEU A 113 -1.33 -10.11 -20.83
N LYS A 114 -2.45 -9.85 -20.15
CA LYS A 114 -2.44 -9.14 -18.85
C LYS A 114 -1.57 -9.82 -17.79
N ASP A 115 -1.62 -11.16 -17.74
CA ASP A 115 -0.86 -11.94 -16.76
C ASP A 115 0.60 -11.96 -17.22
N TRP A 116 0.86 -11.94 -18.53
CA TRP A 116 2.20 -11.82 -19.11
C TRP A 116 2.88 -10.51 -18.73
N VAL A 117 2.20 -9.36 -18.86
CA VAL A 117 2.75 -8.03 -18.47
C VAL A 117 3.19 -8.02 -17.01
N TYR A 118 2.31 -8.47 -16.10
CA TYR A 118 2.68 -8.52 -14.69
C TYR A 118 3.75 -9.57 -14.40
N MET A 119 3.69 -10.73 -15.07
CA MET A 119 4.64 -11.80 -14.85
C MET A 119 6.05 -11.45 -15.34
N ILE A 120 6.21 -10.69 -16.44
CA ILE A 120 7.54 -10.26 -16.88
C ILE A 120 8.12 -9.21 -15.93
N ILE A 121 7.33 -8.26 -15.43
CA ILE A 121 7.77 -7.31 -14.41
C ILE A 121 8.17 -8.05 -13.12
N GLY A 122 7.35 -9.00 -12.68
CA GLY A 122 7.67 -9.85 -11.53
C GLY A 122 8.93 -10.68 -11.75
N TYR A 123 9.18 -11.17 -12.97
CA TYR A 123 10.39 -11.90 -13.33
C TYR A 123 11.64 -11.00 -13.27
N LEU A 124 11.55 -9.75 -13.72
CA LEU A 124 12.64 -8.78 -13.60
C LEU A 124 12.99 -8.47 -12.16
N LEU A 125 11.98 -8.22 -11.33
CA LEU A 125 12.18 -8.01 -9.89
C LEU A 125 12.78 -9.23 -9.19
N HIS A 126 12.57 -10.42 -9.77
CA HIS A 126 13.06 -11.68 -9.22
C HIS A 126 14.50 -12.00 -9.62
N SER A 127 14.79 -11.92 -10.92
CA SER A 127 16.02 -12.43 -11.52
C SER A 127 17.03 -11.33 -11.83
N TYR A 128 16.61 -10.07 -11.83
CA TYR A 128 17.39 -8.92 -12.27
C TYR A 128 17.31 -7.75 -11.27
N SER A 129 17.85 -6.60 -11.65
CA SER A 129 17.80 -5.39 -10.84
C SER A 129 16.43 -4.70 -10.87
N GLU A 130 16.05 -4.04 -9.77
CA GLU A 130 14.81 -3.25 -9.67
C GLU A 130 14.75 -2.14 -10.75
N HIS A 131 15.91 -1.66 -11.21
CA HIS A 131 16.03 -0.67 -12.29
C HIS A 131 15.42 -1.15 -13.62
N GLU A 132 15.55 -2.42 -13.97
CA GLU A 132 14.99 -2.96 -15.20
C GLU A 132 13.46 -3.04 -15.15
N ALA A 133 12.90 -3.35 -13.98
CA ALA A 133 11.46 -3.30 -13.75
C ALA A 133 10.92 -1.87 -13.89
N HIS A 134 11.67 -0.86 -13.44
CA HIS A 134 11.31 0.55 -13.63
C HIS A 134 11.26 0.95 -15.12
N ASN A 135 12.26 0.54 -15.91
CA ASN A 135 12.30 0.82 -17.35
C ASN A 135 11.12 0.18 -18.08
N CYS A 136 10.77 -1.06 -17.71
CA CYS A 136 9.59 -1.75 -18.23
C CYS A 136 8.30 -0.98 -17.89
N LEU A 137 8.16 -0.49 -16.67
CA LEU A 137 7.01 0.32 -16.26
C LEU A 137 6.95 1.67 -17.00
N ASP A 138 8.07 2.34 -17.23
CA ASP A 138 8.08 3.62 -17.98
C ASP A 138 7.51 3.46 -19.38
N TYR A 139 7.87 2.37 -20.05
CA TYR A 139 7.31 2.08 -21.37
C TYR A 139 5.82 1.74 -21.31
N LEU A 140 5.38 0.96 -20.31
CA LEU A 140 3.96 0.68 -20.05
C LEU A 140 3.15 1.96 -19.83
N ILE A 141 3.66 2.88 -19.01
CA ILE A 141 3.04 4.19 -18.76
C ILE A 141 2.99 5.01 -20.05
N LYS A 142 4.07 5.00 -20.86
CA LYS A 142 4.10 5.70 -22.15
C LYS A 142 3.04 5.17 -23.12
N ILE A 143 2.83 3.85 -23.21
CA ILE A 143 1.75 3.27 -24.02
C ILE A 143 0.39 3.77 -23.49
N TYR A 144 0.17 3.70 -22.18
CA TYR A 144 -1.07 4.16 -21.54
C TYR A 144 -1.35 5.64 -21.85
N LEU A 145 -0.40 6.54 -21.62
CA LEU A 145 -0.56 7.98 -21.88
C LEU A 145 -0.83 8.26 -23.35
N ASN A 146 -0.14 7.57 -24.27
CA ASN A 146 -0.36 7.73 -25.71
C ASN A 146 -1.76 7.28 -26.16
N SER A 147 -2.30 6.21 -25.56
CA SER A 147 -3.66 5.75 -25.86
C SER A 147 -4.76 6.69 -25.33
N ARG A 148 -4.44 7.50 -24.33
CA ARG A 148 -5.36 8.45 -23.67
C ARG A 148 -5.14 9.90 -24.11
N LYS A 149 -4.24 10.13 -25.07
CA LYS A 149 -3.75 11.47 -25.46
C LYS A 149 -4.90 12.42 -25.84
N ASP A 150 -5.92 11.92 -26.53
CA ASP A 150 -7.09 12.71 -26.94
C ASP A 150 -8.09 12.98 -25.79
N GLN A 151 -8.12 12.16 -24.74
CA GLN A 151 -8.99 12.40 -23.57
C GLN A 151 -8.34 13.34 -22.56
N LEU A 152 -7.03 13.22 -22.35
CA LEU A 152 -6.29 14.09 -21.42
C LEU A 152 -6.19 15.53 -21.96
N LEU A 153 -5.90 15.70 -23.25
CA LEU A 153 -5.80 17.02 -23.89
C LEU A 153 -7.14 17.78 -23.95
N ASN A 154 -8.25 17.06 -24.08
CA ASN A 154 -9.60 17.65 -24.08
C ASN A 154 -10.14 17.94 -22.67
N SER A 155 -9.49 17.38 -21.63
CA SER A 155 -9.82 17.65 -20.22
C SER A 155 -8.96 18.76 -19.61
N SER A 156 -7.82 19.07 -20.23
CA SER A 156 -6.89 20.10 -19.79
C SER A 156 -7.27 21.48 -20.36
N GLY A 157 -8.34 22.06 -19.82
CA GLY A 157 -8.23 23.48 -19.47
C GLY A 157 -7.14 23.57 -18.41
N SER A 158 -6.17 24.47 -18.56
CA SER A 158 -5.16 24.73 -17.54
C SER A 158 -5.86 25.27 -16.28
N ILE A 159 -6.28 24.38 -15.39
CA ILE A 159 -6.88 24.80 -14.13
C ILE A 159 -5.74 24.90 -13.12
N ASP A 160 -5.18 26.10 -13.02
CA ASP A 160 -4.42 26.53 -11.86
C ASP A 160 -5.43 26.61 -10.70
N LEU A 161 -5.54 25.54 -9.90
CA LEU A 161 -6.67 25.26 -9.01
C LEU A 161 -6.46 25.66 -7.55
N THR A 162 -5.36 26.27 -7.17
CA THR A 162 -5.25 26.81 -5.80
C THR A 162 -5.89 28.19 -5.76
N ASP A 163 -7.19 28.24 -5.43
CA ASP A 163 -7.83 29.48 -5.00
C ASP A 163 -6.98 30.12 -3.88
N THR A 164 -6.95 31.45 -3.82
CA THR A 164 -6.40 32.22 -2.70
C THR A 164 -6.78 31.66 -1.33
N ARG A 165 -8.01 31.13 -1.21
CA ARG A 165 -8.48 30.42 -0.03
C ARG A 165 -7.72 29.11 0.21
N ASP A 166 -7.61 28.24 -0.78
CA ASP A 166 -6.93 26.94 -0.64
C ASP A 166 -5.46 27.13 -0.25
N LYS A 167 -4.80 28.14 -0.81
CA LYS A 167 -3.46 28.54 -0.41
C LYS A 167 -3.40 28.94 1.07
N PHE A 168 -4.31 29.80 1.53
CA PHE A 168 -4.36 30.22 2.93
C PHE A 168 -4.63 29.04 3.89
N VAL A 169 -5.55 28.14 3.51
CA VAL A 169 -5.86 26.92 4.27
C VAL A 169 -4.62 26.04 4.38
N LEU A 170 -3.92 25.79 3.28
CA LEU A 170 -2.71 24.98 3.26
C LEU A 170 -1.56 25.64 4.02
N ASP A 171 -1.38 26.96 3.92
CA ASP A 171 -0.35 27.70 4.65
C ASP A 171 -0.59 27.65 6.16
N THR A 172 -1.83 27.82 6.61
CA THR A 172 -2.20 27.68 8.02
C THR A 172 -2.03 26.24 8.51
N PHE A 173 -2.35 25.27 7.66
CA PHE A 173 -2.17 23.86 7.97
C PHE A 173 -0.68 23.48 8.06
N ASN A 174 0.16 24.04 7.18
CA ASN A 174 1.62 23.91 7.24
C ASN A 174 2.19 24.52 8.53
N GLN A 175 1.66 25.66 8.96
CA GLN A 175 2.05 26.24 10.24
C GLN A 175 1.75 25.28 11.39
N TYR A 176 0.56 24.69 11.43
CA TYR A 176 0.23 23.67 12.42
C TYR A 176 1.21 22.48 12.40
N ILE A 177 1.53 21.96 11.21
CA ILE A 177 2.52 20.87 11.07
C ILE A 177 3.88 21.26 11.64
N ASN A 178 4.31 22.49 11.41
CA ASN A 178 5.60 22.97 11.88
C ASN A 178 5.64 23.17 13.40
N GLU A 179 4.52 23.50 14.04
CA GLU A 179 4.45 23.89 15.44
C GLU A 179 4.05 22.76 16.39
N VAL A 180 3.22 21.80 15.94
CA VAL A 180 2.68 20.75 16.82
C VAL A 180 3.79 19.92 17.50
N PRO A 181 3.83 19.79 18.84
CA PRO A 181 4.86 19.02 19.50
C PRO A 181 4.68 17.52 19.26
N ILE A 182 5.80 16.78 19.28
CA ILE A 182 5.83 15.33 19.04
C ILE A 182 6.35 14.65 20.31
N LYS A 183 5.69 13.57 20.74
CA LYS A 183 6.10 12.77 21.89
C LYS A 183 7.25 11.83 21.52
N TYR A 184 8.44 12.38 21.29
CA TYR A 184 9.62 11.63 20.84
C TYR A 184 9.97 10.45 21.75
N GLU A 185 9.92 10.62 23.08
CA GLU A 185 10.23 9.54 24.02
C GLU A 185 9.21 8.39 23.92
N LEU A 186 7.94 8.70 23.65
CA LEU A 186 6.89 7.68 23.48
C LEU A 186 7.10 6.85 22.21
N LEU A 187 7.50 7.51 21.13
CA LEU A 187 7.70 6.90 19.80
C LEU A 187 9.05 6.17 19.71
N PHE A 188 10.14 6.82 20.11
CA PHE A 188 11.53 6.43 19.86
C PHE A 188 12.36 6.15 21.11
N GLY A 189 11.81 6.37 22.31
CA GLY A 189 12.46 6.00 23.57
C GLY A 189 12.76 4.51 23.63
N LYS A 190 13.83 4.15 24.34
CA LYS A 190 14.24 2.74 24.52
C LYS A 190 13.22 2.00 25.36
N ASN A 191 12.31 1.29 24.69
CA ASN A 191 11.31 0.47 25.34
C ASN A 191 11.50 -1.01 24.94
N PRO A 192 12.17 -1.84 25.77
CA PRO A 192 12.42 -3.25 25.46
C PRO A 192 11.13 -4.11 25.46
N GLY A 193 9.97 -3.52 25.78
CA GLY A 193 8.70 -4.21 25.90
C GLY A 193 7.77 -4.13 24.68
N LYS A 194 8.14 -3.51 23.56
CA LYS A 194 7.24 -3.45 22.39
C LYS A 194 7.09 -4.84 21.77
N HIS A 195 5.91 -5.43 21.88
CA HIS A 195 5.63 -6.77 21.38
C HIS A 195 4.19 -6.92 20.89
N ILE A 196 3.99 -7.89 20.01
CA ILE A 196 2.67 -8.42 19.64
C ILE A 196 2.49 -9.76 20.33
N SER A 197 1.39 -9.91 21.05
CA SER A 197 1.01 -11.18 21.69
C SER A 197 0.03 -11.95 20.81
N PHE A 198 0.25 -13.26 20.74
CA PHE A 198 -0.71 -14.22 20.19
C PHE A 198 -1.78 -14.58 21.23
N HIS A 199 -2.90 -15.14 20.76
CA HIS A 199 -4.02 -15.54 21.61
C HIS A 199 -3.61 -16.55 22.70
N GLU A 200 -4.43 -16.64 23.75
CA GLU A 200 -4.25 -17.50 24.92
C GLU A 200 -4.03 -18.98 24.54
N ASP A 201 -4.78 -19.48 23.56
CA ASP A 201 -4.70 -20.87 23.08
C ASP A 201 -3.35 -21.21 22.40
N LEU A 202 -2.53 -20.21 22.10
CA LEU A 202 -1.17 -20.35 21.54
C LEU A 202 -0.08 -20.06 22.57
N GLY A 203 -0.42 -20.08 23.86
CA GLY A 203 0.52 -19.92 24.97
C GLY A 203 1.09 -18.50 25.11
N TYR A 204 0.35 -17.48 24.65
CA TYR A 204 0.77 -16.06 24.72
C TYR A 204 2.17 -15.78 24.16
N ARG A 205 2.59 -16.50 23.10
CA ARG A 205 3.88 -16.21 22.45
C ARG A 205 3.95 -14.72 22.09
N LYS A 206 5.10 -14.11 22.36
CA LYS A 206 5.37 -12.70 22.12
C LYS A 206 6.31 -12.56 20.94
N VAL A 207 5.93 -11.75 19.96
CA VAL A 207 6.82 -11.28 18.90
C VAL A 207 7.31 -9.90 19.31
N PHE A 208 8.57 -9.84 19.76
CA PHE A 208 9.23 -8.58 20.07
C PHE A 208 9.47 -7.81 18.78
N LEU A 209 9.05 -6.56 18.76
CA LEU A 209 9.17 -5.69 17.61
C LEU A 209 10.54 -5.01 17.58
N PRO A 210 11.11 -4.73 16.38
CA PRO A 210 12.27 -3.85 16.26
C PRO A 210 11.94 -2.42 16.72
N GLU A 211 12.97 -1.60 16.94
CA GLU A 211 12.79 -0.17 17.22
C GLU A 211 12.18 0.54 16.01
N LEU A 212 11.28 1.50 16.25
CA LEU A 212 10.66 2.30 15.19
C LEU A 212 11.73 3.21 14.55
N PRO A 213 12.02 3.10 13.24
CA PRO A 213 13.00 3.94 12.59
C PRO A 213 12.51 5.39 12.59
N MET A 214 13.38 6.32 13.00
CA MET A 214 13.03 7.73 13.11
C MET A 214 13.07 8.43 11.75
N LEU A 215 11.98 9.15 11.44
CA LEU A 215 11.90 10.11 10.35
C LEU A 215 12.64 11.40 10.73
N LYS A 216 13.49 11.92 9.85
CA LYS A 216 14.28 13.15 10.10
C LYS A 216 13.50 14.39 9.67
N ASP A 217 12.73 14.29 8.60
CA ASP A 217 11.84 15.30 8.09
C ASP A 217 10.62 15.43 9.01
N ARG A 218 10.49 16.60 9.61
CA ARG A 218 9.41 16.93 10.54
C ARG A 218 8.05 16.95 9.86
N GLU A 219 7.97 17.50 8.64
CA GLU A 219 6.71 17.59 7.90
C GLU A 219 6.19 16.18 7.60
N LEU A 220 7.06 15.28 7.12
CA LEU A 220 6.72 13.89 6.87
C LEU A 220 6.37 13.15 8.17
N LEU A 221 7.13 13.35 9.25
CA LEU A 221 6.84 12.72 10.54
C LEU A 221 5.48 13.13 11.10
N VAL A 222 5.19 14.43 11.14
CA VAL A 222 3.88 14.91 11.63
C VAL A 222 2.77 14.41 10.72
N THR A 223 2.94 14.50 9.40
CA THR A 223 1.95 14.01 8.44
C THR A 223 1.67 12.51 8.62
N ALA A 224 2.70 11.70 8.89
CA ALA A 224 2.57 10.27 9.18
C ALA A 224 1.85 9.96 10.50
N LEU A 225 1.87 10.91 11.45
CA LEU A 225 1.18 10.81 12.74
C LEU A 225 -0.21 11.47 12.71
N MET A 226 -0.71 11.87 11.54
CA MET A 226 -2.04 12.43 11.34
C MET A 226 -2.91 11.49 10.50
N HIS A 227 -4.11 11.18 10.99
CA HIS A 227 -5.09 10.48 10.17
C HIS A 227 -5.78 11.44 9.20
N LYS A 228 -6.20 10.95 8.02
CA LYS A 228 -6.90 11.76 7.00
C LYS A 228 -8.15 12.47 7.52
N GLU A 229 -8.78 11.98 8.58
CA GLU A 229 -9.97 12.59 9.20
C GLU A 229 -9.63 13.73 10.18
N PHE A 230 -8.34 14.00 10.45
CA PHE A 230 -7.92 15.10 11.33
C PHE A 230 -8.30 16.47 10.80
N TYR A 231 -8.53 16.62 9.49
CA TYR A 231 -9.07 17.86 8.92
C TYR A 231 -10.42 18.27 9.54
N ARG A 232 -11.21 17.34 10.10
CA ARG A 232 -12.43 17.65 10.85
C ARG A 232 -12.15 18.03 12.30
N ILE A 233 -11.06 17.49 12.84
CA ILE A 233 -10.67 17.62 14.24
C ILE A 233 -10.09 19.01 14.50
N ILE A 234 -9.19 19.46 13.63
CA ILE A 234 -8.56 20.79 13.70
C ILE A 234 -9.53 21.95 13.46
N LEU A 235 -10.77 21.66 13.02
CA LEU A 235 -11.89 22.60 12.91
C LEU A 235 -12.67 22.74 14.23
N ASP A 236 -12.30 22.04 15.30
CA ASP A 236 -12.84 22.29 16.64
C ASP A 236 -12.59 23.77 17.02
N PRO A 237 -13.61 24.53 17.46
CA PRO A 237 -13.46 25.96 17.78
C PRO A 237 -12.38 26.27 18.84
N ARG A 238 -12.00 25.28 19.66
CA ARG A 238 -10.94 25.40 20.66
C ARG A 238 -9.54 25.34 20.03
N HIS A 239 -9.40 24.80 18.83
CA HIS A 239 -8.12 24.57 18.16
C HIS A 239 -7.63 25.82 17.41
N ASP A 240 -6.32 26.09 17.46
CA ASP A 240 -5.73 27.31 16.90
C ASP A 240 -5.93 27.46 15.39
N PHE A 241 -5.93 26.33 14.67
CA PHE A 241 -6.28 26.30 13.24
C PHE A 241 -7.69 26.88 12.99
N ALA A 242 -8.71 26.40 13.72
CA ALA A 242 -10.09 26.87 13.58
C ALA A 242 -10.22 28.35 13.93
N GLN A 243 -9.55 28.79 15.00
CA GLN A 243 -9.56 30.20 15.40
C GLN A 243 -8.94 31.09 14.30
N THR A 244 -7.86 30.63 13.66
CA THR A 244 -7.21 31.36 12.56
C THR A 244 -8.11 31.45 11.34
N MET A 245 -8.80 30.36 10.98
CA MET A 245 -9.78 30.36 9.87
C MET A 245 -10.93 31.34 10.13
N VAL A 246 -11.51 31.34 11.33
CA VAL A 246 -12.59 32.25 11.70
C VAL A 246 -12.14 33.71 11.69
N ARG A 247 -10.93 34.01 12.19
CA ARG A 247 -10.37 35.39 12.15
C ARG A 247 -10.16 35.88 10.72
N ALA A 248 -9.84 34.99 9.80
CA ALA A 248 -9.71 35.29 8.37
C ALA A 248 -11.07 35.37 7.64
N GLY A 249 -12.20 35.13 8.33
CA GLY A 249 -13.54 35.21 7.76
C GLY A 249 -14.03 33.94 7.09
N TYR A 250 -13.35 32.80 7.28
CA TYR A 250 -13.77 31.52 6.74
C TYR A 250 -14.70 30.76 7.70
N ASP A 251 -15.68 30.04 7.15
CA ASP A 251 -16.52 29.14 7.94
C ASP A 251 -15.75 27.86 8.34
N LEU A 252 -16.27 27.11 9.31
CA LEU A 252 -15.67 25.85 9.76
C LEU A 252 -16.38 24.62 9.17
N ASN A 253 -17.00 24.74 8.00
CA ASN A 253 -17.68 23.62 7.34
C ASN A 253 -16.63 22.64 6.78
N PRO A 254 -16.58 21.37 7.23
CA PRO A 254 -15.55 20.41 6.79
C PRO A 254 -15.52 20.16 5.28
N LYS A 255 -16.62 20.42 4.56
CA LYS A 255 -16.64 20.27 3.09
C LYS A 255 -15.68 21.25 2.39
N GLU A 256 -15.36 22.38 3.01
CA GLU A 256 -14.48 23.41 2.46
C GLU A 256 -12.99 23.12 2.70
N TYR A 257 -12.66 22.10 3.50
CA TYR A 257 -11.29 21.76 3.90
C TYR A 257 -10.82 20.40 3.36
N GLN A 258 -11.47 19.89 2.30
CA GLN A 258 -11.12 18.58 1.71
C GLN A 258 -9.70 18.54 1.14
N ILE A 259 -9.10 19.70 0.83
CA ILE A 259 -7.71 19.76 0.35
C ILE A 259 -6.71 19.19 1.38
N ILE A 260 -6.96 19.41 2.67
CA ILE A 260 -6.16 18.84 3.76
C ILE A 260 -6.32 17.31 3.78
N ARG A 261 -7.56 16.82 3.72
CA ARG A 261 -7.86 15.38 3.67
C ARG A 261 -7.15 14.70 2.50
N LYS A 262 -7.18 15.30 1.32
CA LYS A 262 -6.50 14.79 0.11
C LYS A 262 -5.00 14.67 0.33
N ARG A 263 -4.36 15.73 0.87
CA ARG A 263 -2.93 15.73 1.17
C ARG A 263 -2.55 14.62 2.17
N MET A 264 -3.33 14.43 3.23
CA MET A 264 -3.07 13.39 4.22
C MET A 264 -3.30 11.96 3.67
N SER A 265 -4.27 11.78 2.78
CA SER A 265 -4.62 10.45 2.24
C SER A 265 -3.55 9.81 1.34
N PHE A 266 -2.55 10.58 0.92
CA PHE A 266 -1.47 10.08 0.06
C PHE A 266 -0.58 9.07 0.78
N LEU A 267 -0.19 9.35 2.03
CA LEU A 267 0.71 8.46 2.76
C LEU A 267 0.04 7.12 3.07
N ASP A 268 -1.20 7.14 3.54
CA ASP A 268 -2.05 5.94 3.71
C ASP A 268 -2.04 5.08 2.42
N GLY A 269 -2.43 5.66 1.28
CA GLY A 269 -2.48 4.92 0.02
C GLY A 269 -1.13 4.40 -0.47
N LEU A 270 -0.04 5.15 -0.25
CA LEU A 270 1.31 4.72 -0.61
C LEU A 270 1.78 3.56 0.30
N GLY A 271 1.44 3.63 1.57
CA GLY A 271 1.76 2.63 2.59
C GLY A 271 1.11 1.29 2.28
N ASP A 272 -0.19 1.28 1.98
CA ASP A 272 -0.92 0.07 1.56
C ASP A 272 -0.25 -0.61 0.36
N PHE A 273 0.06 0.15 -0.70
CA PHE A 273 0.74 -0.42 -1.87
C PHE A 273 2.13 -0.96 -1.56
N PHE A 274 2.89 -0.27 -0.72
CA PHE A 274 4.22 -0.73 -0.32
C PHE A 274 4.16 -2.00 0.53
N LEU A 275 3.29 -2.05 1.53
CA LEU A 275 3.11 -3.21 2.39
C LEU A 275 2.62 -4.42 1.59
N ALA A 276 1.73 -4.23 0.61
CA ALA A 276 1.29 -5.27 -0.31
C ALA A 276 2.45 -5.82 -1.17
N HIS A 277 3.30 -4.93 -1.68
CA HIS A 277 4.50 -5.29 -2.45
C HIS A 277 5.50 -6.10 -1.61
N GLU A 278 5.88 -5.60 -0.44
CA GLU A 278 6.84 -6.28 0.45
C GLU A 278 6.29 -7.60 1.00
N THR A 279 4.99 -7.66 1.31
CA THR A 279 4.31 -8.92 1.69
C THR A 279 4.51 -9.99 0.62
N THR A 280 4.25 -9.64 -0.65
CA THR A 280 4.40 -10.55 -1.78
C THR A 280 5.85 -11.04 -1.91
N LYS A 281 6.82 -10.13 -1.80
CA LYS A 281 8.25 -10.44 -1.90
C LYS A 281 8.71 -11.39 -0.79
N ILE A 282 8.35 -11.11 0.47
CA ILE A 282 8.78 -11.89 1.64
C ILE A 282 8.18 -13.30 1.64
N ILE A 283 6.90 -13.46 1.28
CA ILE A 283 6.27 -14.80 1.21
C ILE A 283 7.00 -15.68 0.19
N PHE A 284 7.52 -15.10 -0.88
CA PHE A 284 8.26 -15.84 -1.89
C PHE A 284 9.68 -16.19 -1.47
N GLU A 285 10.38 -15.30 -0.76
CA GLU A 285 11.66 -15.65 -0.13
C GLU A 285 11.51 -16.88 0.77
N LEU A 286 10.44 -16.94 1.58
CA LEU A 286 10.14 -18.13 2.40
C LEU A 286 9.90 -19.39 1.58
N HIS A 287 9.26 -19.27 0.41
CA HIS A 287 9.06 -20.40 -0.50
C HIS A 287 10.39 -20.91 -1.07
N LYS A 288 11.31 -19.99 -1.43
CA LYS A 288 12.65 -20.31 -1.92
C LYS A 288 13.49 -21.02 -0.84
N ASP A 289 13.30 -20.64 0.43
CA ASP A 289 14.00 -21.22 1.58
C ASP A 289 13.44 -22.60 2.02
N GLY A 290 12.53 -23.19 1.22
CA GLY A 290 12.07 -24.57 1.37
C GLY A 290 10.67 -24.73 1.96
N LEU A 291 9.95 -23.63 2.25
CA LEU A 291 8.56 -23.72 2.72
C LEU A 291 7.63 -24.08 1.55
N GLN A 292 7.06 -25.29 1.59
CA GLN A 292 6.10 -25.76 0.60
C GLN A 292 4.75 -25.02 0.78
N LEU A 293 4.58 -23.92 0.04
CA LEU A 293 3.36 -23.13 0.06
C LEU A 293 2.47 -23.48 -1.13
N ASN A 294 1.35 -24.15 -0.86
CA ASN A 294 0.31 -24.26 -1.88
C ASN A 294 -0.36 -22.89 -2.13
N ASN A 295 -1.11 -22.76 -3.23
CA ASN A 295 -1.81 -21.52 -3.59
C ASN A 295 -2.76 -20.99 -2.50
N GLY A 296 -3.33 -21.87 -1.67
CA GLY A 296 -4.20 -21.49 -0.55
C GLY A 296 -3.42 -20.85 0.59
N ALA A 297 -2.33 -21.49 1.01
CA ALA A 297 -1.42 -20.99 2.05
C ALA A 297 -0.78 -19.67 1.64
N TYR A 298 -0.35 -19.53 0.37
CA TYR A 298 0.16 -18.25 -0.16
C TYR A 298 -0.85 -17.12 -0.02
N LYS A 299 -2.08 -17.33 -0.51
CA LYS A 299 -3.15 -16.32 -0.43
C LYS A 299 -3.46 -15.96 1.01
N LEU A 300 -3.47 -16.96 1.88
CA LEU A 300 -3.73 -16.74 3.28
C LEU A 300 -2.64 -15.89 3.94
N LEU A 301 -1.36 -16.27 3.81
CA LEU A 301 -0.24 -15.49 4.35
C LEU A 301 -0.25 -14.05 3.83
N ARG A 302 -0.55 -13.86 2.55
CA ARG A 302 -0.69 -12.53 1.96
C ARG A 302 -1.81 -11.74 2.63
N THR A 303 -2.97 -12.35 2.84
CA THR A 303 -4.07 -11.70 3.54
C THR A 303 -3.70 -11.38 4.99
N MET A 304 -3.01 -12.29 5.70
CA MET A 304 -2.63 -12.13 7.10
C MET A 304 -1.75 -10.91 7.35
N LEU A 305 -0.67 -10.81 6.57
CA LEU A 305 0.33 -9.75 6.68
C LEU A 305 -0.23 -8.39 6.25
N ALA A 306 -1.28 -8.38 5.44
CA ALA A 306 -1.96 -7.18 4.95
C ALA A 306 -3.30 -6.89 5.66
N THR A 307 -3.55 -7.43 6.86
CA THR A 307 -4.81 -7.17 7.59
C THR A 307 -4.76 -5.87 8.39
N ASN A 308 -5.84 -5.08 8.33
CA ASN A 308 -6.02 -3.91 9.21
C ASN A 308 -5.89 -4.26 10.69
N THR A 309 -6.33 -5.46 11.09
CA THR A 309 -6.16 -5.96 12.47
C THR A 309 -4.68 -6.05 12.87
N PHE A 310 -3.81 -6.50 11.96
CA PHE A 310 -2.37 -6.56 12.20
C PHE A 310 -1.73 -5.16 12.19
N MET A 311 -2.08 -4.32 11.21
CA MET A 311 -1.61 -2.92 11.14
C MET A 311 -2.02 -2.12 12.38
N THR A 312 -3.25 -2.33 12.88
CA THR A 312 -3.73 -1.75 14.13
C THR A 312 -2.86 -2.14 15.31
N LYS A 313 -2.52 -3.42 15.46
CA LYS A 313 -1.64 -3.89 16.55
C LYS A 313 -0.27 -3.25 16.47
N LEU A 314 0.28 -3.08 15.27
CA LEU A 314 1.54 -2.37 15.07
C LEU A 314 1.43 -0.88 15.43
N ALA A 315 0.39 -0.19 14.94
CA ALA A 315 0.13 1.22 15.25
C ALA A 315 -0.01 1.48 16.76
N ILE A 316 -0.67 0.57 17.48
CA ILE A 316 -0.80 0.61 18.94
C ILE A 316 0.54 0.32 19.61
N ALA A 317 1.24 -0.75 19.22
CA ALA A 317 2.52 -1.13 19.85
C ALA A 317 3.60 -0.06 19.69
N TYR A 318 3.56 0.71 18.60
CA TYR A 318 4.45 1.85 18.36
C TYR A 318 3.89 3.20 18.83
N ASN A 319 2.68 3.25 19.39
CA ASN A 319 2.00 4.47 19.85
C ASN A 319 1.81 5.54 18.76
N LEU A 320 1.67 5.16 17.49
CA LEU A 320 1.59 6.10 16.36
C LEU A 320 0.38 7.04 16.48
N HIS A 321 -0.76 6.49 16.87
CA HIS A 321 -2.04 7.20 17.01
C HIS A 321 -2.09 8.25 18.13
N VAL A 322 -1.10 8.26 19.04
CA VAL A 322 -0.96 9.24 20.14
C VAL A 322 0.40 9.94 20.12
N GLY A 323 1.11 9.86 18.97
CA GLY A 323 2.45 10.41 18.81
C GLY A 323 2.50 11.94 18.79
N LEU A 324 1.40 12.59 18.41
CA LEU A 324 1.26 14.05 18.47
C LEU A 324 0.84 14.50 19.86
N ASP A 325 1.47 15.56 20.35
CA ASP A 325 1.12 16.20 21.61
C ASP A 325 0.11 17.33 21.42
N ASP A 326 -1.06 16.94 20.92
CA ASP A 326 -2.19 17.84 20.74
C ASP A 326 -3.36 17.35 21.60
N PRO A 327 -3.68 18.03 22.72
CA PRO A 327 -4.74 17.59 23.62
C PRO A 327 -6.12 17.52 22.98
N ILE A 328 -6.45 18.45 22.07
CA ILE A 328 -7.76 18.50 21.41
C ILE A 328 -7.88 17.34 20.43
N VAL A 329 -6.83 17.11 19.64
CA VAL A 329 -6.79 15.97 18.72
C VAL A 329 -6.87 14.65 19.47
N ASN A 330 -6.04 14.47 20.50
CA ASN A 330 -6.02 13.24 21.30
C ASN A 330 -7.36 12.98 21.99
N GLU A 331 -7.99 14.02 22.57
CA GLU A 331 -9.33 13.92 23.17
C GLU A 331 -10.38 13.47 22.14
N ARG A 332 -10.43 14.12 20.97
CA ARG A 332 -11.44 13.81 19.95
C ARG A 332 -11.20 12.44 19.31
N VAL A 333 -9.95 12.06 19.05
CA VAL A 333 -9.61 10.72 18.55
C VAL A 333 -10.06 9.63 19.52
N ALA A 334 -9.73 9.77 20.80
CA ALA A 334 -10.11 8.81 21.83
C ALA A 334 -11.63 8.65 21.99
N ASN A 335 -12.38 9.75 21.85
CA ASN A 335 -13.83 9.77 22.08
C ASN A 335 -14.66 9.42 20.84
N GLU A 336 -14.24 9.85 19.65
CA GLU A 336 -15.04 9.76 18.42
C GLU A 336 -14.59 8.62 17.50
N TRP A 337 -13.28 8.35 17.41
CA TRP A 337 -12.72 7.48 16.39
C TRP A 337 -12.26 6.12 16.91
N ILE A 338 -11.70 6.06 18.13
CA ILE A 338 -11.22 4.81 18.75
C ILE A 338 -11.74 4.58 20.19
N PRO A 339 -13.05 4.77 20.46
CA PRO A 339 -13.61 4.64 21.80
C PRO A 339 -13.52 3.23 22.41
N CYS A 340 -13.52 2.15 21.62
CA CYS A 340 -13.39 0.81 22.17
C CYS A 340 -11.99 0.60 22.74
N ILE A 341 -10.97 0.99 21.97
CA ILE A 341 -9.56 0.80 22.33
C ILE A 341 -9.14 1.76 23.43
N SER A 342 -9.59 3.02 23.38
CA SER A 342 -9.20 4.05 24.35
C SER A 342 -9.99 3.99 25.65
N LEU A 343 -11.29 3.69 25.58
CA LEU A 343 -12.21 3.79 26.73
C LEU A 343 -12.80 2.44 27.17
N GLY A 344 -12.46 1.34 26.50
CA GLY A 344 -12.96 0.00 26.83
C GLY A 344 -14.46 -0.18 26.58
N LYS A 345 -15.08 0.64 25.72
CA LYS A 345 -16.52 0.57 25.44
C LYS A 345 -16.84 -0.67 24.60
N GLU A 346 -17.85 -1.44 25.00
CA GLU A 346 -18.38 -2.53 24.16
C GLU A 346 -19.17 -1.95 22.98
N MET A 347 -18.89 -2.43 21.76
CA MET A 347 -19.60 -1.99 20.56
C MET A 347 -19.95 -3.12 19.60
N LYS A 348 -20.91 -2.83 18.71
CA LYS A 348 -21.27 -3.67 17.56
C LYS A 348 -20.03 -3.90 16.68
N LYS A 349 -19.95 -5.10 16.09
CA LYS A 349 -18.85 -5.55 15.22
C LYS A 349 -18.46 -4.55 14.11
N SER A 350 -19.43 -3.83 13.54
CA SER A 350 -19.20 -2.82 12.49
C SER A 350 -18.31 -1.67 12.95
N ASN A 351 -18.48 -1.20 14.19
CA ASN A 351 -17.74 -0.06 14.72
C ASN A 351 -16.29 -0.44 15.00
N ARG A 352 -16.06 -1.68 15.45
CA ARG A 352 -14.70 -2.20 15.68
C ARG A 352 -13.89 -2.34 14.39
N ILE A 353 -14.51 -2.84 13.30
CA ILE A 353 -13.83 -2.92 11.99
C ILE A 353 -13.39 -1.52 11.55
N TYR A 354 -14.24 -0.53 11.83
CA TYR A 354 -13.95 0.86 11.52
C TYR A 354 -12.79 1.42 12.38
N GLU A 355 -12.73 1.12 13.69
CA GLU A 355 -11.56 1.49 14.52
C GLU A 355 -10.27 0.84 14.05
N GLU A 356 -10.33 -0.43 13.61
CA GLU A 356 -9.17 -1.14 13.07
C GLU A 356 -8.69 -0.55 11.73
N GLU A 357 -9.60 -0.11 10.87
CA GLU A 357 -9.24 0.65 9.66
C GLU A 357 -8.57 1.97 10.04
N PHE A 358 -9.20 2.75 10.91
CA PHE A 358 -8.68 4.05 11.36
C PHE A 358 -7.28 3.97 11.98
N LEU A 359 -7.00 2.93 12.77
CA LEU A 359 -5.69 2.72 13.39
C LEU A 359 -4.66 2.11 12.45
N GLY A 360 -5.09 1.21 11.56
CA GLY A 360 -4.23 0.63 10.54
C GLY A 360 -3.57 1.70 9.67
N ASP A 361 -4.35 2.70 9.24
CA ASP A 361 -3.91 3.83 8.42
C ASP A 361 -2.68 4.57 9.00
N PHE A 362 -2.52 4.64 10.33
CA PHE A 362 -1.33 5.27 10.94
C PHE A 362 -0.05 4.49 10.66
N PHE A 363 -0.10 3.15 10.73
CA PHE A 363 1.07 2.34 10.42
C PHE A 363 1.42 2.43 8.94
N GLU A 364 0.41 2.37 8.07
CA GLU A 364 0.58 2.52 6.63
C GLU A 364 1.21 3.88 6.27
N ALA A 365 0.66 4.97 6.83
CA ALA A 365 1.17 6.32 6.62
C ALA A 365 2.61 6.50 7.13
N TYR A 366 2.94 5.93 8.29
CA TYR A 366 4.30 5.98 8.82
C TYR A 366 5.32 5.27 7.94
N ILE A 367 4.97 4.07 7.47
CA ILE A 367 5.84 3.31 6.58
C ILE A 367 5.97 4.00 5.22
N ALA A 368 4.93 4.63 4.72
CA ALA A 368 4.99 5.44 3.50
C ALA A 368 5.92 6.64 3.64
N ALA A 369 5.86 7.37 4.76
CA ALA A 369 6.80 8.44 5.04
C ALA A 369 8.25 7.91 5.11
N LEU A 370 8.45 6.76 5.75
CA LEU A 370 9.77 6.13 5.84
C LEU A 370 10.27 5.67 4.47
N LEU A 371 9.38 5.18 3.60
CA LEU A 371 9.71 4.84 2.22
C LEU A 371 10.13 6.06 1.41
N ILE A 372 9.48 7.21 1.60
CA ILE A 372 9.82 8.46 0.91
C ILE A 372 11.21 8.95 1.32
N GLU A 373 11.50 8.93 2.63
CA GLU A 373 12.74 9.50 3.16
C GLU A 373 13.92 8.51 3.14
N GLN A 374 13.68 7.25 3.51
CA GLN A 374 14.69 6.22 3.75
C GLN A 374 14.23 4.85 3.19
N PRO A 375 14.16 4.67 1.85
CA PRO A 375 13.56 3.48 1.23
C PRO A 375 14.13 2.14 1.72
N GLU A 376 15.45 2.02 1.84
CA GLU A 376 16.10 0.78 2.26
C GLU A 376 15.89 0.47 3.75
N VAL A 377 15.73 1.51 4.58
CA VAL A 377 15.37 1.35 5.99
C VAL A 377 13.93 0.85 6.11
N ALA A 378 13.00 1.39 5.30
CA ALA A 378 11.62 0.91 5.25
C ALA A 378 11.53 -0.56 4.85
N LYS A 379 12.21 -0.96 3.77
CA LYS A 379 12.29 -2.36 3.30
C LYS A 379 12.83 -3.29 4.39
N THR A 380 13.95 -2.91 5.02
CA THR A 380 14.59 -3.72 6.06
C THR A 380 13.73 -3.85 7.31
N PHE A 381 13.10 -2.75 7.74
CA PHE A 381 12.23 -2.72 8.92
C PHE A 381 11.00 -3.62 8.76
N ILE A 382 10.30 -3.53 7.61
CA ILE A 382 9.15 -4.40 7.32
C ILE A 382 9.58 -5.86 7.21
N LYS A 383 10.70 -6.14 6.55
CA LYS A 383 11.25 -7.50 6.45
C LYS A 383 11.53 -8.10 7.83
N ASP A 384 12.07 -7.33 8.77
CA ASP A 384 12.30 -7.80 10.14
C ASP A 384 10.99 -8.09 10.89
N ILE A 385 10.02 -7.17 10.86
CA ILE A 385 8.70 -7.39 11.49
C ILE A 385 8.03 -8.66 10.93
N TYR A 386 7.95 -8.76 9.61
CA TYR A 386 7.25 -9.87 8.95
C TYR A 386 8.01 -11.19 9.14
N GLY A 387 9.34 -11.18 9.06
CA GLY A 387 10.17 -12.35 9.33
C GLY A 387 9.98 -12.90 10.74
N ARG A 388 9.98 -12.03 11.75
CA ARG A 388 9.71 -12.41 13.15
C ARG A 388 8.30 -12.98 13.32
N LEU A 389 7.30 -12.40 12.66
CA LEU A 389 5.93 -12.90 12.71
C LEU A 389 5.82 -14.27 12.03
N LEU A 390 6.28 -14.40 10.80
CA LEU A 390 6.20 -15.62 9.98
C LEU A 390 6.89 -16.80 10.65
N LYS A 391 8.00 -16.56 11.37
CA LYS A 391 8.64 -17.58 12.20
C LYS A 391 7.68 -18.17 13.23
N VAL A 392 6.92 -17.33 13.94
CA VAL A 392 5.94 -17.81 14.93
C VAL A 392 4.76 -18.52 14.26
N ILE A 393 4.27 -17.99 13.13
CA ILE A 393 3.17 -18.60 12.35
C ILE A 393 3.56 -20.02 11.91
N THR A 394 4.74 -20.17 11.31
CA THR A 394 5.22 -21.43 10.74
C THR A 394 5.60 -22.48 11.79
N GLU A 395 6.09 -22.06 12.97
CA GLU A 395 6.42 -22.98 14.07
C GLU A 395 5.19 -23.48 14.84
N THR A 396 4.16 -22.65 14.96
CA THR A 396 3.11 -22.86 15.97
C THR A 396 1.79 -23.34 15.37
N LEU A 397 1.53 -23.08 14.09
CA LEU A 397 0.20 -23.24 13.54
C LEU A 397 0.08 -24.43 12.58
N PRO A 398 -1.06 -25.15 12.59
CA PRO A 398 -1.27 -26.30 11.71
C PRO A 398 -1.28 -25.91 10.21
N PRO A 399 -1.01 -26.86 9.30
CA PRO A 399 -0.98 -26.63 7.85
C PRO A 399 -2.27 -26.04 7.29
N ASP A 400 -3.42 -26.34 7.91
CA ASP A 400 -4.76 -25.98 7.46
C ASP A 400 -5.28 -24.70 8.11
N LEU A 401 -4.51 -23.62 8.00
CA LEU A 401 -4.95 -22.36 8.55
C LEU A 401 -6.04 -21.70 7.69
N THR A 402 -7.04 -21.08 8.33
CA THR A 402 -8.06 -20.29 7.65
C THR A 402 -7.98 -18.82 8.06
N TYR A 403 -8.46 -17.91 7.22
CA TYR A 403 -8.49 -16.48 7.55
C TYR A 403 -9.27 -16.18 8.85
N ASN A 404 -10.37 -16.91 9.07
CA ASN A 404 -11.16 -16.75 10.27
C ASN A 404 -10.40 -17.24 11.51
N SER A 405 -9.69 -18.37 11.43
CA SER A 405 -8.81 -18.83 12.52
C SER A 405 -7.68 -17.84 12.79
N TRP A 406 -7.06 -17.26 11.75
CA TRP A 406 -5.99 -16.26 11.91
C TRP A 406 -6.45 -15.01 12.66
N SER A 407 -7.49 -14.37 12.13
CA SER A 407 -7.98 -13.09 12.65
C SER A 407 -8.62 -13.25 14.03
N THR A 408 -9.26 -14.38 14.31
CA THR A 408 -10.02 -14.59 15.56
C THR A 408 -9.22 -15.34 16.63
N ASN A 409 -8.48 -16.38 16.27
CA ASN A 409 -7.86 -17.33 17.22
C ASN A 409 -6.33 -17.18 17.32
N VAL A 410 -5.67 -16.51 16.37
CA VAL A 410 -4.19 -16.47 16.32
C VAL A 410 -3.65 -15.11 16.74
N LEU A 411 -3.99 -14.06 16.01
CA LEU A 411 -3.68 -12.70 16.46
C LEU A 411 -4.61 -12.28 17.60
N GLY A 412 -5.79 -12.90 17.72
CA GLY A 412 -6.86 -12.44 18.60
C GLY A 412 -7.43 -11.12 18.09
N ARG A 413 -8.75 -11.06 17.83
CA ARG A 413 -9.40 -9.77 17.56
C ARG A 413 -9.36 -8.90 18.81
N ASN A 414 -9.34 -9.48 20.01
CA ASN A 414 -9.43 -8.76 21.27
C ASN A 414 -8.15 -7.95 21.52
N ILE A 415 -8.23 -6.66 21.19
CA ILE A 415 -7.43 -5.62 21.81
C ILE A 415 -7.97 -5.46 23.22
N HIS A 416 -7.73 -6.44 24.08
CA HIS A 416 -7.85 -6.20 25.51
C HIS A 416 -6.63 -5.35 25.85
N SER A 417 -6.86 -4.08 26.20
CA SER A 417 -5.96 -3.47 27.16
C SER A 417 -6.04 -4.39 28.37
N SER A 418 -4.99 -5.17 28.62
CA SER A 418 -4.82 -5.70 29.96
C SER A 418 -4.78 -4.45 30.82
N SER A 419 -5.85 -4.25 31.57
CA SER A 419 -6.03 -3.21 32.57
C SER A 419 -5.05 -3.46 33.72
N ALA A 420 -3.75 -3.43 33.44
CA ALA A 420 -2.84 -2.75 34.32
C ALA A 420 -3.16 -1.27 34.10
N LYS A 421 -4.07 -0.77 34.95
CA LYS A 421 -4.42 0.64 35.05
C LYS A 421 -3.17 1.50 34.89
N VAL A 422 -2.98 2.09 33.72
CA VAL A 422 -2.22 3.34 33.63
C VAL A 422 -3.18 4.38 34.16
N VAL A 423 -3.12 4.56 35.48
CA VAL A 423 -3.62 5.78 36.11
C VAL A 423 -2.80 6.90 35.50
N ILE A 424 -3.46 7.83 34.82
CA ILE A 424 -2.90 9.18 34.59
C ILE A 424 -2.92 9.89 35.93
#